data_AF-A0AAU1UUI9-F1
#
_entry.id   AF-A0AAU1UUI9-F1
#
_cell.length_a   1.000
_cell.length_b   1.000
_cell.length_c   1.000
_cell.angle_alpha   90.00
_cell.angle_beta   90.00
_cell.angle_gamma   90.00
#
_symmetry.space_group_name_H-M   'P 1'
#
loop_
_entity.id
_entity.type
_entity.pdbx_description
1 polymer ?
#
loop_
_entity_poly.entity_id
_entity_poly.type
_entity_poly.pdbx_seq_one_letter_code
_entity_poly.pdbx_strand_id
1 'polypeptide(L)'
;MAETIRDLREQAGLSTTEVARRLTEAGRPTHQTTMTRLESGNRAITVDDVAALAAVLGVRPAALLPGMPQDPDCACRLNGHSYDSREITGPGPRVCNDCQAIEEN
;
A
#
# COMPACT_ATOMS: atom_id res chain seq x y z
N MET A 1 2.31 5.63 -10.17
CA MET A 1 2.85 5.70 -8.79
C MET A 1 2.56 7.06 -8.19
N ALA A 2 3.13 8.16 -8.70
CA ALA A 2 2.88 9.49 -8.15
C ALA A 2 1.38 9.90 -8.16
N GLU A 3 0.68 9.67 -9.28
CA GLU A 3 -0.77 9.86 -9.42
C GLU A 3 -1.56 8.94 -8.48
N THR A 4 -1.22 7.65 -8.45
CA THR A 4 -1.84 6.64 -7.57
C THR A 4 -1.79 7.02 -6.08
N ILE A 5 -0.65 7.58 -5.62
CA ILE A 5 -0.51 8.06 -4.24
C ILE A 5 -1.47 9.21 -3.94
N ARG A 6 -1.61 10.14 -4.89
CA ARG A 6 -2.53 11.27 -4.76
C ARG A 6 -3.97 10.78 -4.69
N ASP A 7 -4.37 9.88 -5.58
CA ASP A 7 -5.73 9.34 -5.63
C ASP A 7 -6.08 8.61 -4.33
N LEU A 8 -5.19 7.75 -3.83
CA LEU A 8 -5.36 7.05 -2.56
C LEU A 8 -5.44 8.01 -1.37
N ARG A 9 -4.63 9.07 -1.37
CA ARG A 9 -4.66 10.10 -0.34
C ARG A 9 -6.02 10.82 -0.32
N GLU A 10 -6.52 11.19 -1.50
CA GLU A 10 -7.81 11.86 -1.66
C GLU A 10 -8.98 10.93 -1.25
N GLN A 11 -8.93 9.65 -1.62
CA GLN A 11 -9.90 8.62 -1.19
C GLN A 11 -9.89 8.43 0.33
N ALA A 12 -8.72 8.48 0.96
CA ALA A 12 -8.58 8.42 2.42
C ALA A 12 -8.99 9.73 3.13
N GLY A 13 -9.34 10.78 2.38
CA GLY A 13 -9.71 12.09 2.94
C GLY A 13 -8.57 12.82 3.65
N LEU A 14 -7.31 12.47 3.33
CA LEU A 14 -6.14 13.01 4.01
C LEU A 14 -5.54 14.19 3.23
N SER A 15 -5.08 15.21 3.94
CA SER A 15 -4.25 16.27 3.33
C SER A 15 -2.79 15.81 3.19
N THR A 16 -2.02 16.45 2.31
CA THR A 16 -0.57 16.22 2.18
C THR A 16 0.16 16.46 3.51
N THR A 17 -0.28 17.46 4.27
CA THR A 17 0.20 17.76 5.63
C THR A 17 -0.08 16.62 6.61
N GLU A 18 -1.28 16.06 6.57
CA GLU A 18 -1.67 14.99 7.47
C GLU A 18 -0.90 13.69 7.18
N VAL A 19 -0.68 13.37 5.90
CA VAL A 19 0.16 12.22 5.52
C VAL A 19 1.61 12.43 5.98
N ALA A 20 2.18 13.63 5.78
CA ALA A 20 3.54 13.94 6.24
C ALA A 20 3.67 13.85 7.78
N ARG A 21 2.64 14.28 8.52
CA ARG A 21 2.57 14.16 9.97
C ARG A 21 2.57 12.68 10.40
N ARG A 22 1.69 11.87 9.82
CA ARG A 22 1.60 10.43 10.12
C ARG A 22 2.86 9.65 9.75
N LEU A 23 3.52 9.99 8.64
CA LEU A 23 4.82 9.42 8.29
C LEU A 23 5.88 9.74 9.35
N THR A 24 5.88 10.98 9.85
CA THR A 24 6.78 11.39 10.94
C THR A 24 6.50 10.63 12.23
N GLU A 25 5.23 10.43 12.58
CA GLU A 25 4.81 9.61 13.74
C GLU A 25 5.21 8.14 13.58
N ALA A 26 5.19 7.61 12.36
CA ALA A 26 5.67 6.26 12.03
C ALA A 26 7.20 6.13 12.03
N GLY A 27 7.95 7.13 12.53
CA GLY A 27 9.40 7.11 12.62
C GLY A 27 10.13 7.45 11.31
N ARG A 28 9.41 7.94 10.30
CA ARG A 28 9.94 8.40 9.01
C ARG A 28 9.81 9.93 8.93
N PRO A 29 10.73 10.71 9.51
CA PRO A 29 10.65 12.17 9.49
C PRO A 29 10.60 12.67 8.04
N THR A 30 9.41 13.13 7.63
CA THR A 30 9.13 13.52 6.25
C THR A 30 8.53 14.92 6.27
N HIS A 31 9.16 15.86 5.54
CA HIS A 31 8.61 17.21 5.38
C HIS A 31 7.50 17.22 4.31
N GLN A 32 6.51 18.10 4.46
CA GLN A 32 5.42 18.31 3.48
C GLN A 32 5.94 18.49 2.05
N THR A 33 7.06 19.20 1.87
CA THR A 33 7.73 19.41 0.59
C THR A 33 8.20 18.10 -0.05
N THR A 34 8.55 17.10 0.75
CA THR A 34 8.89 15.75 0.24
C THR A 34 7.64 15.05 -0.29
N MET A 35 6.49 15.18 0.38
CA MET A 35 5.21 14.61 -0.08
C MET A 35 4.77 15.23 -1.42
N THR A 36 4.81 16.56 -1.53
CA THR A 36 4.47 17.25 -2.80
C THR A 36 5.40 16.84 -3.94
N ARG A 37 6.69 16.66 -3.68
CA ARG A 37 7.65 16.20 -4.69
C ARG A 37 7.45 14.74 -5.10
N LEU A 38 7.04 13.89 -4.17
CA LEU A 38 6.68 12.50 -4.44
C LEU A 38 5.42 12.42 -5.33
N GLU A 39 4.38 13.19 -5.01
CA GLU A 39 3.15 13.28 -5.82
C GLU A 39 3.38 13.92 -7.20
N SER A 40 4.41 14.77 -7.34
CA SER A 40 4.78 15.37 -8.62
C SER A 40 5.74 14.51 -9.46
N GLY A 41 6.16 13.34 -8.95
CA GLY A 41 7.15 12.49 -9.62
C GLY A 41 8.58 13.07 -9.66
N ASN A 42 8.83 14.17 -8.94
CA ASN A 42 10.08 14.93 -8.95
C ASN A 42 11.08 14.44 -7.88
N ARG A 43 10.83 13.24 -7.35
CA ARG A 43 11.69 12.46 -6.44
C ARG A 43 11.41 10.98 -6.68
N ALA A 44 12.47 10.19 -6.80
CA ALA A 44 12.36 8.74 -6.85
C ALA A 44 11.72 8.19 -5.55
N ILE A 45 10.85 7.20 -5.70
CA ILE A 45 10.22 6.46 -4.60
C ILE A 45 11.10 5.24 -4.30
N THR A 46 11.50 5.09 -3.04
CA THR A 46 12.18 3.88 -2.56
C THR A 46 11.16 2.85 -2.08
N VAL A 47 11.56 1.56 -2.02
CA VAL A 47 10.69 0.48 -1.49
C VAL A 47 10.23 0.79 -0.07
N ASP A 48 11.11 1.36 0.73
CA ASP A 48 10.79 1.80 2.07
C ASP A 48 9.74 2.92 2.13
N ASP A 49 9.81 3.88 1.19
CA ASP A 49 8.79 4.94 1.08
C ASP A 49 7.42 4.33 0.75
N VAL A 50 7.39 3.32 -0.14
CA VAL A 50 6.16 2.57 -0.48
C VAL A 50 5.58 1.89 0.76
N ALA A 51 6.40 1.19 1.55
CA ALA A 51 5.94 0.50 2.76
C ALA A 51 5.39 1.49 3.80
N ALA A 52 6.06 2.62 4.01
CA ALA A 52 5.63 3.65 4.95
C ALA A 52 4.32 4.34 4.50
N LEU A 53 4.21 4.67 3.22
CA LEU A 53 2.99 5.26 2.65
C LEU A 53 1.81 4.29 2.74
N ALA A 54 2.03 3.01 2.44
CA ALA A 54 1.00 1.98 2.54
C ALA A 54 0.45 1.87 3.97
N ALA A 55 1.33 1.86 4.97
CA ALA A 55 0.94 1.81 6.37
C ALA A 55 0.13 3.06 6.80
N VAL A 56 0.51 4.25 6.35
CA VAL A 56 -0.19 5.51 6.68
C VAL A 56 -1.54 5.64 5.98
N LEU A 57 -1.63 5.18 4.73
CA LEU A 57 -2.84 5.20 3.93
C LEU A 57 -3.78 4.03 4.24
N GLY A 58 -3.33 3.03 5.02
CA GLY A 58 -4.11 1.85 5.36
C GLY A 58 -4.34 0.90 4.19
N VAL A 59 -3.41 0.87 3.23
CA VAL A 59 -3.50 0.04 2.02
C VAL A 59 -2.32 -0.93 1.92
N ARG A 60 -2.41 -1.89 1.01
CA ARG A 60 -1.29 -2.80 0.69
C ARG A 60 -0.21 -2.03 -0.08
N PRO A 61 1.10 -2.34 0.08
CA PRO A 61 2.17 -1.73 -0.71
C PRO A 61 1.97 -1.88 -2.22
N ALA A 62 1.43 -3.04 -2.64
CA ALA A 62 1.14 -3.30 -4.05
C ALA A 62 0.05 -2.38 -4.61
N ALA A 63 -0.87 -1.86 -3.79
CA ALA A 63 -1.88 -0.89 -4.25
C ALA A 63 -1.21 0.40 -4.77
N LEU A 64 -0.04 0.78 -4.27
CA LEU A 64 0.67 1.98 -4.74
C LEU A 64 1.27 1.80 -6.15
N LEU A 65 1.30 0.57 -6.67
CA LEU A 65 1.80 0.25 -8.01
C LEU A 65 0.73 0.51 -9.08
N PRO A 66 1.11 1.00 -10.27
CA PRO A 66 0.16 1.23 -11.35
C PRO A 66 -0.52 -0.07 -11.78
N GLY A 67 -1.85 -0.04 -11.97
CA GLY A 67 -2.61 -1.19 -12.46
C GLY A 67 -2.99 -2.22 -11.40
N MET A 68 -2.61 -2.02 -10.14
CA MET A 68 -3.09 -2.86 -9.03
C MET A 68 -4.45 -2.37 -8.50
N PRO A 69 -5.31 -3.26 -7.99
CA PRO A 69 -6.54 -2.87 -7.33
C PRO A 69 -6.25 -2.13 -6.01
N GLN A 70 -6.88 -0.96 -5.85
CA GLN A 70 -6.70 -0.03 -4.73
C GLN A 70 -7.56 -0.36 -3.50
N ASP A 71 -8.49 -1.30 -3.65
CA ASP A 71 -9.54 -1.56 -2.67
C ASP A 71 -9.00 -2.34 -1.44
N PRO A 72 -9.27 -1.89 -0.20
CA PRO A 72 -9.00 -2.65 1.02
C PRO A 72 -9.85 -3.93 1.11
N ASP A 73 -11.07 -3.91 0.54
CA ASP A 73 -11.84 -5.09 0.18
C ASP A 73 -11.29 -5.64 -1.14
N CYS A 74 -10.17 -6.33 -1.02
CA CYS A 74 -9.61 -7.14 -2.09
C CYS A 74 -10.71 -7.88 -2.86
N ALA A 75 -10.71 -7.80 -4.19
CA ALA A 75 -11.66 -8.49 -5.07
C ALA A 75 -11.82 -10.00 -4.75
N CYS A 76 -10.79 -10.60 -4.13
CA CYS A 76 -10.78 -11.94 -3.60
C CYS A 76 -11.81 -12.21 -2.47
N ARG A 77 -12.25 -11.20 -1.71
CA ARG A 77 -13.31 -11.35 -0.70
C ARG A 77 -14.68 -11.62 -1.33
N LEU A 78 -14.91 -11.11 -2.54
CA LEU A 78 -16.17 -11.31 -3.30
C LEU A 78 -16.10 -12.53 -4.22
N ASN A 79 -14.91 -12.85 -4.74
CA ASN A 79 -14.72 -13.86 -5.80
C ASN A 79 -13.90 -15.09 -5.36
N GLY A 80 -13.47 -15.15 -4.10
CA GLY A 80 -12.62 -16.20 -3.55
C GLY A 80 -11.13 -15.83 -3.46
N HIS A 81 -10.44 -16.32 -2.44
CA HIS A 81 -9.01 -16.09 -2.22
C HIS A 81 -8.15 -16.82 -3.25
N SER A 82 -7.29 -16.05 -3.95
CA SER A 82 -6.17 -16.61 -4.72
C SER A 82 -4.98 -16.79 -3.79
N TYR A 83 -4.82 -18.01 -3.28
CA TYR A 83 -3.71 -18.39 -2.43
C TYR A 83 -2.47 -18.76 -3.26
N ASP A 84 -1.28 -18.48 -2.72
CA ASP A 84 -0.03 -18.92 -3.33
C ASP A 84 -0.01 -20.44 -3.59
N SER A 85 0.63 -20.85 -4.69
CA SER A 85 0.80 -22.27 -5.01
C SER A 85 1.63 -22.96 -3.93
N ARG A 86 1.21 -24.17 -3.52
CA ARG A 86 1.93 -24.99 -2.52
C ARG A 86 3.35 -25.35 -2.97
N GLU A 87 3.61 -25.31 -4.27
CA GLU A 87 4.94 -25.50 -4.86
C GLU A 87 5.92 -24.36 -4.51
N ILE A 88 5.42 -23.16 -4.18
CA ILE A 88 6.23 -21.96 -3.86
C ILE A 88 6.39 -21.80 -2.34
N THR A 89 5.31 -21.96 -1.58
CA THR A 89 5.26 -21.68 -0.13
C THR A 89 5.69 -22.85 0.76
N GLY A 90 5.74 -24.08 0.23
CA GLY A 90 6.11 -25.27 1.00
C GLY A 90 5.05 -25.70 2.02
N PRO A 91 5.40 -26.58 2.99
CA PRO A 91 4.46 -27.00 4.03
C PRO A 91 4.25 -25.86 5.03
N GLY A 92 3.13 -25.15 4.89
CA GLY A 92 2.75 -24.05 5.77
C GLY A 92 1.39 -23.47 5.41
N PRO A 93 0.82 -22.60 6.28
CA PRO A 93 -0.40 -21.88 5.97
C PRO A 93 -0.22 -21.04 4.71
N ARG A 94 -1.15 -21.16 3.76
CA ARG A 94 -1.11 -20.37 2.53
C ARG A 94 -1.59 -18.96 2.79
N VAL A 95 -0.97 -18.00 2.10
CA VAL A 95 -1.33 -16.60 2.18
C VAL A 95 -1.95 -16.19 0.85
N CYS A 96 -3.06 -15.47 0.88
CA CYS A 96 -3.65 -14.90 -0.33
C CYS A 96 -2.73 -13.82 -0.90
N ASN A 97 -2.34 -13.94 -2.17
CA ASN A 97 -1.45 -12.97 -2.83
C ASN A 97 -2.05 -11.57 -2.92
N ASP A 98 -3.37 -11.52 -2.87
CA ASP A 98 -4.07 -10.26 -2.85
C ASP A 98 -4.23 -9.76 -1.40
N CYS A 99 -5.07 -10.35 -0.56
CA CYS A 99 -5.40 -9.75 0.74
C CYS A 99 -4.51 -10.15 1.93
N GLN A 100 -3.48 -10.97 1.73
CA GLN A 100 -2.68 -11.57 2.81
C GLN A 100 -3.48 -12.39 3.84
N ALA A 101 -4.75 -12.72 3.56
CA ALA A 101 -5.51 -13.63 4.40
C ALA A 101 -4.82 -14.99 4.46
N ILE A 102 -4.74 -15.54 5.67
CA ILE A 102 -4.21 -16.87 5.92
C ILE A 102 -5.33 -17.88 5.67
N GLU A 103 -5.03 -18.97 4.98
CA GLU A 103 -5.94 -20.11 4.88
C GLU A 103 -6.13 -20.73 6.28
N GLU A 104 -7.28 -20.50 6.91
CA GLU A 104 -7.72 -21.27 8.07
C GLU A 104 -8.31 -22.59 7.57
N ASN A 105 -7.78 -23.70 8.08
CA ASN A 105 -8.18 -25.07 7.74
C ASN A 105 -9.44 -25.52 8.46
#